data_AF-A0A7W0VDN8-F1
#
_entry.id   AF-A0A7W0VDN8-F1
#
_cell.length_a   1.000
_cell.length_b   1.000
_cell.length_c   1.000
_cell.angle_alpha   90.00
_cell.angle_beta   90.00
_cell.angle_gamma   90.00
#
_symmetry.space_group_name_H-M   'P 1'
#
loop_
_entity.id
_entity.type
_entity.pdbx_description
1 polymer ?
#
loop_
_entity_poly.entity_id
_entity_poly.type
_entity_poly.pdbx_seq_one_letter_code
_entity_poly.pdbx_strand_id
1 'polypeptide(L)' 'MQTHHEIARTVAEEFGLLEPNGTLAQVDSLTMIDIVVALEDAANVKIPAHELRAETFMSLDSIVAMLGRIQEPGR' A
#
# COMPACT_ATOMS: atom_id res chain seq x y z
N MET A 1 9.19 -2.89 15.36
CA MET A 1 9.10 -2.22 14.05
C MET A 1 8.26 -3.14 13.19
N GLN A 2 7.09 -2.70 12.74
CA GLN A 2 6.30 -3.46 11.77
C GLN A 2 7.04 -3.47 10.43
N THR A 3 7.07 -4.61 9.77
CA THR A 3 7.60 -4.75 8.41
C THR A 3 6.66 -4.11 7.40
N HIS A 4 7.17 -3.73 6.21
CA HIS A 4 6.31 -3.21 5.13
C HIS A 4 5.18 -4.17 4.76
N HIS A 5 5.45 -5.48 4.86
CA HIS A 5 4.44 -6.51 4.62
C HIS A 5 3.33 -6.50 5.68
N GLU A 6 3.68 -6.32 6.95
CA GLU A 6 2.67 -6.18 8.02
C GLU A 6 1.83 -4.92 7.81
N ILE A 7 2.45 -3.79 7.46
CA ILE A 7 1.73 -2.53 7.19
C ILE A 7 0.77 -2.69 6.02
N ALA A 8 1.24 -3.18 4.88
CA ALA A 8 0.41 -3.37 3.69
C ALA A 8 -0.76 -4.33 3.96
N ARG A 9 -0.51 -5.41 4.71
CA ARG A 9 -1.54 -6.36 5.09
C ARG A 9 -2.57 -5.76 6.03
N THR A 10 -2.14 -5.06 7.09
CA THR A 10 -3.04 -4.41 8.04
C THR A 10 -3.96 -3.42 7.34
N VAL A 11 -3.42 -2.55 6.48
CA VAL A 11 -4.24 -1.60 5.71
C VAL A 11 -5.19 -2.34 4.78
N ALA A 12 -4.75 -3.38 4.06
CA ALA A 12 -5.66 -4.13 3.20
C ALA A 12 -6.79 -4.84 3.98
N GLU A 13 -6.51 -5.33 5.19
CA GLU A 13 -7.50 -5.94 6.07
C GLU A 13 -8.48 -4.89 6.64
N GLU A 14 -8.01 -3.70 7.01
CA GLU A 14 -8.85 -2.59 7.51
C GLU A 14 -9.87 -2.13 6.47
N PHE A 15 -9.46 -2.08 5.20
CA PHE A 15 -10.33 -1.70 4.09
C PHE A 15 -11.12 -2.88 3.50
N GLY A 16 -10.94 -4.10 4.02
CA GLY A 16 -11.63 -5.30 3.52
C GLY A 16 -11.24 -5.67 2.07
N LEU A 17 -10.04 -5.29 1.64
CA LEU A 17 -9.56 -5.47 0.27
C LEU A 17 -8.83 -6.80 0.08
N LEU A 18 -8.37 -7.43 1.15
CA LEU A 18 -7.64 -8.68 1.06
C LEU A 18 -8.59 -9.83 0.71
N GLU A 19 -8.48 -10.33 -0.52
CA GLU A 19 -9.20 -11.50 -0.96
C GLU A 19 -8.55 -12.79 -0.41
N PRO A 20 -9.33 -13.89 -0.26
CA PRO A 20 -8.82 -15.16 0.28
C PRO A 20 -7.74 -15.83 -0.57
N ASN A 21 -7.58 -15.42 -1.84
CA ASN A 21 -6.51 -15.85 -2.74
C ASN A 21 -5.22 -15.01 -2.61
N GLY A 22 -5.20 -14.00 -1.73
CA GLY A 22 -4.07 -13.09 -1.53
C GLY A 22 -3.98 -11.92 -2.51
N THR A 23 -4.96 -11.73 -3.39
CA THR A 23 -5.06 -10.52 -4.23
C THR A 23 -5.77 -9.38 -3.50
N LEU A 24 -5.60 -8.16 -4.01
CA LEU A 24 -6.40 -7.02 -3.56
C LEU A 24 -7.64 -6.92 -4.45
N ALA A 25 -8.80 -6.75 -3.83
CA ALA A 25 -10.03 -6.42 -4.51
C ALA A 25 -9.82 -5.15 -5.35
N GLN A 26 -10.55 -5.06 -6.47
CA GLN A 26 -10.44 -3.92 -7.36
C GLN A 26 -10.78 -2.62 -6.62
N VAL A 27 -9.79 -1.74 -6.49
CA VAL A 27 -9.91 -0.49 -5.74
C VAL A 27 -10.37 0.63 -6.68
N ASP A 28 -11.41 1.36 -6.30
CA ASP A 28 -11.78 2.60 -6.99
C ASP A 28 -10.82 3.76 -6.66
N SER A 29 -10.86 4.82 -7.46
CA SER A 29 -9.92 5.94 -7.31
C SER A 29 -10.08 6.72 -5.99
N LEU A 30 -11.24 6.69 -5.34
CA LEU A 30 -11.42 7.34 -4.04
C LEU A 30 -10.82 6.48 -2.93
N THR A 31 -11.15 5.18 -2.93
CA THR A 31 -10.61 4.22 -1.96
C THR A 31 -9.08 4.12 -2.08
N MET A 32 -8.49 4.27 -3.28
CA MET A 32 -7.03 4.35 -3.45
C MET A 32 -6.41 5.48 -2.62
N ILE A 33 -7.04 6.66 -2.55
CA ILE A 33 -6.51 7.78 -1.78
C ILE A 33 -6.57 7.47 -0.29
N ASP A 34 -7.66 6.87 0.19
CA ASP A 34 -7.79 6.50 1.61
C ASP A 34 -6.74 5.45 2.03
N ILE A 35 -6.49 4.44 1.18
CA ILE A 35 -5.41 3.46 1.39
C ILE A 35 -4.06 4.15 1.48
N VAL A 36 -3.78 5.10 0.58
CA VAL A 36 -2.51 5.82 0.56
C VAL A 36 -2.31 6.59 1.84
N VAL A 37 -3.33 7.30 2.31
CA VAL A 37 -3.28 8.03 3.58
C VAL A 37 -3.00 7.08 4.75
N ALA A 38 -3.65 5.91 4.79
CA ALA A 38 -3.41 4.91 5.82
C ALA A 38 -1.99 4.32 5.73
N LEU A 39 -1.48 4.04 4.53
CA LEU A 39 -0.11 3.56 4.32
C LEU A 39 0.94 4.61 4.72
N GLU A 40 0.72 5.89 4.39
CA GLU A 40 1.58 6.99 4.79
C GLU A 40 1.67 7.11 6.32
N ASP A 41 0.52 7.05 7.01
CA ASP A 41 0.43 7.12 8.47
C ASP A 41 1.13 5.92 9.13
N ALA A 42 0.80 4.70 8.69
CA ALA A 42 1.33 3.46 9.26
C ALA A 42 2.84 3.27 9.00
N ALA A 43 3.32 3.62 7.79
CA ALA A 43 4.74 3.53 7.46
C ALA A 43 5.54 4.78 7.82
N ASN A 44 4.88 5.85 8.27
CA ASN A 44 5.46 7.16 8.53
C ASN A 44 6.28 7.69 7.34
N VAL A 45 5.70 7.61 6.14
CA VAL A 45 6.30 8.06 4.86
C VAL A 45 5.38 9.03 4.12
N LYS A 46 5.90 9.62 3.05
CA LYS A 46 5.11 10.39 2.08
C LYS A 46 5.16 9.65 0.74
N ILE A 47 4.00 9.18 0.26
CA ILE A 47 3.87 8.47 -1.01
C ILE A 47 3.70 9.52 -2.10
N PRO A 48 4.66 9.65 -3.03
CA PRO A 48 4.56 10.64 -4.08
C PRO A 48 3.48 10.26 -5.10
N ALA A 49 2.78 11.25 -5.64
CA ALA A 49 1.61 11.04 -6.51
C ALA A 49 1.89 10.18 -7.76
N HIS A 50 3.14 10.08 -8.22
CA HIS A 50 3.51 9.25 -9.38
C HIS A 50 3.50 7.74 -9.09
N GLU A 51 3.53 7.33 -7.81
CA GLU A 51 3.40 5.93 -7.38
C GLU A 51 1.92 5.49 -7.31
N LEU A 52 0.97 6.44 -7.39
CA LEU A 52 -0.48 6.21 -7.34
C LEU A 52 -1.01 5.64 -8.65
N ARG A 53 -0.58 4.43 -9.00
CA ARG A 53 -1.01 3.71 -10.19
C ARG A 53 -1.85 2.51 -9.79
N ALA A 54 -2.85 2.17 -10.60
CA ALA A 54 -3.69 0.99 -10.37
C ALA A 54 -2.85 -0.29 -10.20
N GLU A 55 -1.74 -0.42 -10.95
CA GLU A 55 -0.78 -1.53 -10.86
C GLU A 55 -0.16 -1.68 -9.45
N THR A 56 0.04 -0.58 -8.73
CA THR A 56 0.56 -0.57 -7.36
C THR A 56 -0.42 -1.18 -6.36
N PHE A 57 -1.73 -1.06 -6.62
CA PHE A 57 -2.79 -1.55 -5.75
C PHE A 57 -3.39 -2.88 -6.22
N MET A 58 -2.76 -3.58 -7.18
CA MET A 58 -3.22 -4.90 -7.64
C MET A 58 -2.89 -6.03 -6.66
N SER A 59 -1.82 -5.87 -5.86
CA SER A 59 -1.37 -6.90 -4.93
C SER A 59 -0.69 -6.28 -3.72
N LEU A 60 -0.68 -7.03 -2.61
CA LEU A 60 0.09 -6.66 -1.43
C LEU A 60 1.58 -6.50 -1.74
N ASP A 61 2.14 -7.37 -2.59
CA ASP A 61 3.55 -7.35 -2.96
C ASP A 61 3.93 -6.04 -3.68
N SER A 62 3.05 -5.54 -4.56
CA SER A 62 3.21 -4.25 -5.23
C SER A 62 3.27 -3.08 -4.23
N ILE A 63 2.41 -3.09 -3.20
CA ILE A 63 2.39 -2.08 -2.13
C ILE A 63 3.68 -2.17 -1.30
N VAL A 64 4.10 -3.38 -0.94
CA VAL A 64 5.34 -3.62 -0.20
C VAL A 64 6.55 -3.12 -0.98
N ALA A 65 6.62 -3.43 -2.27
CA ALA A 65 7.69 -2.97 -3.15
C ALA A 65 7.72 -1.44 -3.26
N MET A 66 6.55 -0.79 -3.35
CA MET A 66 6.44 0.67 -3.31
C MET A 66 6.98 1.24 -1.99
N LEU A 67 6.55 0.72 -0.84
CA LEU A 67 7.01 1.17 0.47
C LEU A 67 8.53 0.99 0.64
N GLY A 68 9.07 -0.13 0.15
CA GLY A 68 10.51 -0.38 0.12
C GLY A 68 11.27 0.70 -0.68
N ARG A 69 10.82 0.99 -1.91
CA ARG A 69 11.43 2.03 -2.76
C ARG A 69 11.40 3.43 -2.11
N ILE A 70 10.33 3.75 -1.38
CA ILE A 70 10.16 5.08 -0.75
C ILE A 70 11.01 5.21 0.52
N GLN A 71 11.17 4.15 1.30
CA GLN A 71 11.98 4.15 2.52
C GLN A 71 13.48 3.99 2.29
N GLU A 72 13.92 3.73 1.06
CA GLU A 72 15.32 3.81 0.63
C GLU A 72 15.65 5.12 -0.11
N PRO A 73 15.35 6.34 0.41
CA PRO A 73 15.69 7.57 -0.29
C PRO A 73 17.20 7.82 -0.13
N GLY A 74 17.98 7.35 -1.11
CA GLY A 74 19.39 7.68 -1.24
C GLY A 74 20.34 6.57 -0.82
N ARG A 75 20.90 5.91 -1.83
CA ARG A 75 22.31 5.53 -1.80
C ARG A 75 23.13 6.63 -2.44
#